data_AF-W6FIJ8-F1
#
_entry.id   AF-W6FIJ8-F1
#
_cell.length_a   1.000
_cell.length_b   1.000
_cell.length_c   1.000
_cell.angle_alpha   90.00
_cell.angle_beta   90.00
_cell.angle_gamma   90.00
#
_symmetry.space_group_name_H-M   'P 1'
#
loop_
_entity.id
_entity.type
_entity.pdbx_description
1 polymer ?
#
loop_
_entity_poly.entity_id
_entity_poly.type
_entity_poly.pdbx_seq_one_letter_code
_entity_poly.pdbx_strand_id
1 'polypeptide(L)' 'AGLPRGAYLVNITYNYPVRAFGGHKLLVFSNISWMGGKNPFLGIAYLVVGSLCILMGFVMLVVYIRYQDQNDEEEDEE' A
#
# COMPACT_ATOMS: atom_id res chain seq x y z
N ALA A 1 2.95 -26.45 -0.05
CA ALA A 1 3.91 -26.94 -1.06
C ALA A 1 4.86 -25.79 -1.41
N GLY A 2 6.17 -26.02 -1.35
CA GLY A 2 7.20 -25.01 -1.59
C GLY A 2 8.60 -25.65 -1.59
N LEU A 3 9.63 -24.90 -1.97
CA LEU A 3 11.03 -25.36 -1.85
C LEU A 3 11.40 -25.44 -0.35
N PRO A 4 11.72 -26.63 0.20
CA PRO A 4 12.20 -26.74 1.58
C PRO A 4 13.53 -26.02 1.76
N ARG A 5 13.93 -25.79 3.02
CA ARG A 5 15.28 -25.25 3.28
C ARG A 5 16.32 -26.25 2.81
N GLY A 6 17.21 -25.81 1.91
CA GLY A 6 18.26 -26.64 1.34
C GLY A 6 19.15 -25.85 0.39
N ALA A 7 20.23 -26.49 -0.06
CA ALA A 7 21.09 -25.95 -1.09
C ALA A 7 20.50 -26.26 -2.47
N TYR A 8 20.38 -25.24 -3.31
CA TYR A 8 19.88 -25.35 -4.68
C TYR A 8 20.95 -24.87 -5.65
N LEU A 9 21.20 -25.64 -6.70
CA LEU A 9 22.10 -25.29 -7.80
C LEU A 9 21.28 -24.88 -9.02
N VAL A 10 21.64 -23.74 -9.61
CA VAL A 10 21.03 -23.22 -10.83
C VAL A 10 22.11 -23.11 -11.89
N ASN A 11 22.07 -23.99 -12.90
CA ASN A 11 22.99 -23.96 -14.03
C ASN A 11 22.35 -23.16 -15.18
N ILE A 12 23.00 -22.09 -15.63
CA ILE A 12 22.48 -21.19 -16.67
C ILE A 12 23.46 -21.14 -17.84
N THR A 13 23.03 -21.58 -19.03
CA THR A 13 23.81 -21.44 -20.26
C THR A 13 23.59 -20.05 -20.87
N TYR A 14 24.67 -19.29 -21.06
CA TYR A 14 24.59 -17.89 -21.50
C TYR A 14 24.54 -17.77 -23.03
N ASN A 15 23.34 -17.88 -23.61
CA ASN A 15 23.15 -17.85 -25.07
C ASN A 15 22.66 -16.50 -25.65
N TYR A 16 22.51 -15.46 -24.83
CA TYR A 16 21.89 -14.19 -25.25
C TYR A 16 22.66 -12.97 -24.73
N PRO A 17 23.63 -12.40 -25.45
CA PRO A 17 24.40 -11.25 -24.96
C PRO A 17 23.57 -9.96 -24.99
N VAL A 18 23.39 -9.33 -23.82
CA VAL A 18 22.62 -8.07 -23.66
C VAL A 18 23.51 -6.83 -23.58
N ARG A 19 24.83 -7.02 -23.57
CA ARG A 19 25.82 -5.94 -23.38
C ARG A 19 25.79 -4.90 -24.52
N ALA A 20 25.45 -5.33 -25.74
CA ALA A 20 25.40 -4.46 -26.91
C ALA A 20 24.36 -3.33 -26.81
N PHE A 21 23.34 -3.50 -25.97
CA PHE A 21 22.26 -2.52 -25.79
C PHE A 21 22.14 -2.02 -24.33
N GLY A 22 23.17 -2.26 -23.51
CA GLY A 22 23.20 -1.85 -22.10
C GLY A 22 22.19 -2.58 -21.21
N GLY A 23 21.65 -3.73 -21.63
CA GLY A 23 20.68 -4.48 -20.85
C GLY A 23 21.29 -5.21 -19.65
N HIS A 24 20.52 -5.31 -18.57
CA HIS A 24 20.87 -6.12 -17.39
C HIS A 24 20.00 -7.38 -17.33
N LYS A 25 20.61 -8.50 -16.92
CA LYS A 25 19.89 -9.76 -16.71
C LYS A 25 19.95 -10.14 -15.24
N LEU A 26 18.79 -10.39 -14.65
CA LEU A 26 18.63 -10.78 -13.26
C LEU A 26 17.73 -12.01 -13.20
N LEU A 27 18.08 -12.94 -12.31
CA LEU A 27 17.27 -14.11 -11.98
C LEU A 27 16.68 -13.86 -10.59
N VAL A 28 15.35 -13.79 -10.48
CA VAL A 28 14.65 -13.50 -9.22
C VAL A 28 13.70 -14.64 -8.89
N PHE A 29 13.84 -15.22 -7.71
CA PHE A 29 12.90 -16.19 -7.17
C PHE A 29 11.96 -15.50 -6.18
N SER A 30 10.65 -15.57 -6.44
CA SER A 30 9.62 -15.03 -5.54
C SER A 30 8.45 -15.99 -5.43
N ASN A 31 7.90 -16.11 -4.23
CA ASN A 31 6.60 -16.73 -4.03
C ASN A 31 5.49 -15.69 -4.26
N ILE A 32 4.44 -16.06 -4.98
CA ILE A 32 3.27 -15.21 -5.17
C ILE A 32 2.24 -15.49 -4.07
N SER A 33 1.66 -14.43 -3.52
CA SER A 33 0.45 -14.52 -2.72
C SER A 33 -0.77 -14.22 -3.59
N TRP A 34 -1.98 -14.33 -3.02
CA TRP A 34 -3.22 -13.93 -3.69
C TRP A 34 -3.18 -12.47 -4.18
N MET A 35 -2.51 -11.59 -3.44
CA MET A 35 -2.32 -10.18 -3.80
C MET A 35 -1.04 -9.92 -4.62
N GLY A 36 -0.45 -10.95 -5.23
CA GLY A 36 0.71 -10.86 -6.12
C GLY A 36 2.06 -11.06 -5.44
N GLY A 37 3.11 -10.52 -6.08
CA GLY A 37 4.49 -10.54 -5.58
C GLY A 37 4.75 -9.51 -4.49
N LYS A 38 6.02 -9.29 -4.15
CA LYS A 38 6.42 -8.35 -3.10
C LYS A 38 6.24 -6.89 -3.56
N ASN A 39 5.09 -6.29 -3.26
CA ASN A 39 4.81 -4.89 -3.55
C ASN A 39 4.14 -4.16 -2.37
N PRO A 40 4.89 -3.37 -1.58
CA PRO A 40 4.33 -2.63 -0.43
C PRO A 40 3.50 -1.40 -0.84
N PHE A 41 3.54 -0.99 -2.12
CA PHE A 41 2.88 0.24 -2.59
C PHE A 41 1.38 0.24 -2.31
N LEU A 42 0.71 -0.86 -2.62
CA LEU A 42 -0.75 -0.97 -2.46
C LEU A 42 -1.14 -0.76 -0.99
N GLY A 43 -0.47 -1.44 -0.06
CA GLY A 43 -0.75 -1.32 1.37
C GLY A 43 -0.52 0.10 1.89
N ILE A 44 0.58 0.73 1.50
CA ILE A 44 0.88 2.12 1.89
C ILE A 44 -0.16 3.09 1.33
N ALA A 45 -0.57 2.93 0.07
CA ALA A 45 -1.59 3.78 -0.54
C ALA A 45 -2.93 3.70 0.23
N TYR A 46 -3.37 2.50 0.60
CA TYR A 46 -4.59 2.33 1.40
C TYR A 46 -4.48 2.95 2.79
N LEU A 47 -3.33 2.83 3.46
CA LEU A 47 -3.12 3.45 4.78
C LEU A 47 -3.14 4.99 4.69
N VAL A 48 -2.51 5.56 3.66
CA VAL A 48 -2.49 7.02 3.46
C VAL A 48 -3.89 7.55 3.15
N VAL A 49 -4.60 6.94 2.21
CA VAL A 49 -5.97 7.38 1.86
C VAL A 49 -6.94 7.16 3.03
N GLY A 50 -6.83 6.02 3.72
CA GLY A 50 -7.67 5.70 4.88
C GLY A 50 -7.46 6.69 6.04
N SER A 51 -6.21 7.02 6.35
CA SER A 51 -5.89 8.02 7.39
C SER A 51 -6.38 9.42 7.03
N LEU A 52 -6.23 9.84 5.77
CA LEU A 52 -6.77 11.12 5.28
C LEU A 52 -8.29 11.18 5.42
N CYS A 53 -8.99 10.08 5.09
CA CYS A 53 -10.43 9.98 5.22
C CYS A 53 -10.89 10.09 6.68
N ILE A 54 -10.23 9.39 7.61
CA ILE A 54 -10.53 9.46 9.04
C ILE A 54 -10.32 10.89 9.58
N LEU A 55 -9.22 11.55 9.19
CA LEU A 55 -8.95 12.93 9.60
C LEU A 55 -10.03 13.89 9.11
N MET A 56 -10.43 13.80 7.85
CA MET A 56 -11.52 14.63 7.31
C MET A 56 -12.85 14.34 8.02
N GLY A 57 -13.16 13.07 8.29
CA GLY A 57 -14.37 12.68 9.02
C GLY A 57 -14.40 13.27 10.43
N PHE A 58 -13.26 13.25 11.14
CA PHE A 58 -13.15 13.85 12.47
C PHE A 58 -13.32 15.37 12.44
N VAL A 59 -12.74 16.05 11.45
CA VAL A 59 -12.92 17.51 11.27
C VAL A 59 -14.39 17.85 11.02
N MET A 60 -15.06 17.14 10.12
CA MET A 60 -16.50 17.34 9.88
C MET A 60 -17.33 17.07 11.14
N LEU A 61 -17.01 16.01 11.88
CA LEU A 61 -17.71 15.69 13.13
C LEU A 61 -17.59 16.81 14.16
N VAL A 62 -16.38 17.37 14.35
CA VAL A 62 -16.15 18.47 15.28
C VAL A 62 -16.92 19.72 14.85
N VAL A 63 -16.93 20.05 13.55
CA VAL A 63 -17.69 21.19 13.03
C VAL A 63 -19.19 20.99 13.23
N TYR A 64 -19.72 19.78 12.98
CA TYR A 64 -21.12 19.47 13.19
C TYR A 64 -21.54 19.63 14.66
N ILE A 65 -20.76 19.11 15.59
CA ILE A 65 -21.04 19.26 17.03
C ILE A 65 -20.99 20.74 17.44
N ARG A 66 -20.02 21.51 16.93
CA ARG A 66 -19.95 22.95 17.21
C ARG A 66 -21.13 23.73 16.64
N TYR A 67 -21.60 23.36 15.45
CA TYR A 67 -22.75 23.99 14.84
C TYR A 67 -24.06 23.64 15.58
N GLN A 68 -24.19 22.40 16.07
CA GLN A 68 -25.31 21.97 16.91
C GLN A 68 -25.34 22.78 18.22
N ASP A 69 -24.19 22.89 18.90
CA ASP A 69 -24.03 23.65 20.16
C ASP A 69 -24.47 25.12 20.02
N GLN A 70 -24.17 25.78 18.89
CA GLN A 70 -24.62 27.15 18.63
C GLN A 70 -26.13 27.27 18.34
N ASN A 71 -26.74 26.31 17.64
CA ASN A 71 -28.18 26.37 17.38
C ASN A 71 -28.99 26.11 18.66
N ASP A 72 -28.50 25.22 19.54
CA ASP A 72 -29.17 24.93 20.81
C ASP A 72 -29.12 26.17 21.75
N GLU A 73 -28.03 26.95 21.76
CA GLU A 73 -27.95 28.22 22.52
C GLU A 73 -28.86 29.33 21.98
N GLU A 74 -29.08 29.41 20.66
CA GLU A 74 -29.99 30.39 20.04
C GLU A 74 -31.48 30.07 20.30
N GLU A 75 -31.87 28.79 20.41
CA GLU A 75 -33.25 28.38 20.76
C GLU A 75 -33.61 28.64 22.23
N ASP A 76 -32.63 28.64 23.15
CA ASP A 76 -32.85 28.88 24.58
C ASP A 76 -32.96 30.39 24.94
N GLU A 77 -32.54 31.30 24.03
CA GLU A 77 -32.61 32.76 24.21
C GLU A 77 -33.88 33.43 23.63
N GLU A 78 -34.70 32.74 22.81
CA GLU A 78 -36.03 33.20 22.33
C GLU A 78 -37.19 32.83 23.28
#